data_AF-A0A942L178-F1
#
_entry.id   AF-A0A942L178-F1
#
_cell.length_a   1.000
_cell.length_b   1.000
_cell.length_c   1.000
_cell.angle_alpha   90.00
_cell.angle_beta   90.00
_cell.angle_gamma   90.00
#
_symmetry.space_group_name_H-M   'P 1'
#
loop_
_entity.id
_entity.type
_entity.pdbx_description
1 polymer ?
#
loop_
_entity_poly.entity_id
_entity_poly.type
_entity_poly.pdbx_seq_one_letter_code
_entity_poly.pdbx_strand_id
1 'polypeptide(L)' 'MKTFEYDVLSFPMTRKTSFADMRTCLNQKGAEGWEVVSVSTSEFANVGHTVFLKRETTHLRASA' A
#
# COMPACT_ATOMS: atom_id res chain seq x y z
N MET A 1 -11.35 -21.04 2.58
CA MET A 1 -10.22 -20.29 1.97
C MET A 1 -10.40 -18.83 2.31
N LYS A 2 -9.31 -18.12 2.61
CA LYS A 2 -9.34 -16.66 2.84
C LYS A 2 -9.32 -15.93 1.50
N THR A 3 -10.09 -14.86 1.38
CA THR A 3 -10.07 -13.97 0.22
C THR A 3 -9.22 -12.75 0.55
N PHE A 4 -8.43 -12.27 -0.41
CA PHE A 4 -7.60 -11.08 -0.25
C PHE A 4 -7.87 -10.07 -1.36
N GLU A 5 -7.96 -8.81 -0.97
CA GLU A 5 -7.86 -7.65 -1.84
C GLU A 5 -6.40 -7.20 -1.95
N TYR A 6 -6.02 -6.64 -3.09
CA TYR A 6 -4.68 -6.11 -3.35
C TYR A 6 -4.77 -4.67 -3.81
N ASP A 7 -3.79 -3.87 -3.38
CA ASP A 7 -3.66 -2.46 -3.78
C ASP A 7 -2.18 -2.16 -4.07
N VAL A 8 -1.94 -1.20 -4.96
CA VAL A 8 -0.59 -0.82 -5.40
C VAL A 8 -0.44 0.68 -5.28
N LEU A 9 0.48 1.11 -4.42
CA LEU A 9 0.80 2.52 -4.22
C LEU A 9 2.16 2.84 -4.84
N SER A 10 2.26 4.00 -5.49
CA SER A 10 3.52 4.48 -6.06
C SER A 10 3.85 5.84 -5.46
N PHE A 11 5.05 5.94 -4.88
CA PHE A 11 5.57 7.14 -4.23
C PHE A 11 6.79 7.65 -5.02
N PRO A 12 6.68 8.78 -5.74
CA PRO A 12 7.78 9.30 -6.54
C PRO A 12 8.95 9.74 -5.66
N MET A 13 10.19 9.56 -6.12
CA MET A 13 11.40 9.93 -5.36
C MET A 13 11.75 11.42 -5.48
N THR A 14 10.74 12.29 -5.56
CA THR A 14 10.92 13.73 -5.75
C THR A 14 11.00 14.42 -4.38
N ARG A 15 12.24 14.58 -3.87
CA ARG A 15 12.63 15.36 -2.67
C ARG A 15 12.25 14.75 -1.31
N LYS A 16 12.87 15.31 -0.26
CA LYS A 16 12.83 14.89 1.16
C LYS A 16 11.42 14.66 1.76
N THR A 17 10.38 15.25 1.18
CA THR A 17 8.99 15.14 1.66
C THR A 17 8.37 13.77 1.37
N SER A 18 8.83 13.07 0.33
CA SER A 18 8.21 11.83 -0.16
C SER A 18 8.16 10.69 0.88
N PHE A 19 9.16 10.59 1.76
CA PHE A 19 9.15 9.57 2.83
C PHE A 19 8.13 9.84 3.93
N ALA A 20 7.86 11.11 4.25
CA ALA A 20 6.87 11.46 5.26
C ALA A 20 5.45 11.17 4.76
N ASP A 21 5.19 11.48 3.49
CA ASP A 21 3.92 11.18 2.82
C ASP A 21 3.70 9.67 2.68
N MET A 22 4.74 8.93 2.26
CA MET A 22 4.72 7.46 2.21
C MET A 22 4.40 6.86 3.58
N ARG A 23 5.08 7.30 4.64
CA ARG A 23 4.82 6.80 6.01
C ARG A 23 3.39 7.10 6.45
N THR A 24 2.89 8.30 6.18
CA THR A 24 1.54 8.71 6.56
C THR A 24 0.48 7.85 5.85
N CYS A 25 0.64 7.65 4.54
CA CYS A 25 -0.26 6.83 3.74
C CYS A 25 -0.26 5.36 4.18
N LEU A 26 0.92 4.78 4.43
CA LEU A 26 1.03 3.39 4.89
C LEU A 26 0.45 3.19 6.29
N ASN A 27 0.60 4.16 7.19
CA ASN A 27 -0.01 4.11 8.52
C ASN A 27 -1.55 4.14 8.42
N GLN A 28 -2.11 4.98 7.54
CA GLN A 28 -3.56 5.03 7.31
C GLN A 28 -4.06 3.70 6.73
N LYS A 29 -3.40 3.17 5.70
CA LYS A 29 -3.72 1.87 5.12
C LYS A 29 -3.61 0.74 6.14
N GLY A 30 -2.60 0.76 7.00
CA GLY A 30 -2.45 -0.18 8.12
C GLY A 30 -3.61 -0.12 9.10
N ALA A 31 -4.11 1.07 9.44
CA ALA A 31 -5.30 1.25 10.26
C ALA A 31 -6.59 0.73 9.60
N GLU A 32 -6.64 0.73 8.26
CA GLU A 32 -7.71 0.13 7.44
C GLU A 32 -7.56 -1.40 7.24
N GLY A 33 -6.55 -2.03 7.86
CA GLY A 33 -6.29 -3.47 7.80
C GLY A 33 -5.45 -3.93 6.60
N TRP A 34 -4.82 -3.01 5.87
CA TRP A 34 -3.88 -3.37 4.80
C TRP A 34 -2.52 -3.75 5.37
N GLU A 35 -1.95 -4.81 4.81
CA GLU A 35 -0.63 -5.33 5.10
C GLU A 35 0.31 -5.10 3.91
N VAL A 36 1.52 -4.63 4.17
CA VAL A 36 2.55 -4.51 3.15
C VAL A 36 3.08 -5.90 2.79
N VAL A 37 2.96 -6.27 1.51
CA VAL A 37 3.45 -7.54 0.96
C VAL A 37 4.89 -7.37 0.47
N SER A 38 5.14 -6.33 -0.31
CA SER A 38 6.46 -6.04 -0.86
C SER A 38 6.62 -4.57 -1.18
N VAL A 39 7.87 -4.11 -1.18
CA VAL A 39 8.25 -2.77 -1.61
C VAL A 39 9.32 -2.92 -2.68
N SER A 40 9.02 -2.42 -3.87
CA SER A 40 9.97 -2.33 -4.98
C SER A 40 10.43 -0.89 -5.09
N THR A 41 11.75 -0.68 -4.98
CA THR A 41 12.34 0.64 -5.18
C THR A 41 12.98 0.69 -6.56
N SER A 42 12.60 1.66 -7.37
CA SER A 42 13.21 1.90 -8.68
C SER A 42 13.93 3.24 -8.68
N GLU A 43 15.25 3.18 -8.82
CA GLU A 43 16.10 4.34 -9.06
C GLU A 43 16.02 4.81 -10.52
N PHE A 44 15.52 3.95 -11.42
CA PHE A 44 15.33 4.27 -12.83
C PHE A 44 14.12 5.21 -13.01
N ALA A 45 14.34 6.32 -13.72
CA ALA A 45 13.33 7.29 -14.15
C ALA A 45 12.54 8.06 -13.05
N ASN A 46 13.10 8.24 -11.83
CA ASN A 46 12.45 8.95 -10.71
C ASN A 46 11.10 8.33 -10.25
N VAL A 47 10.83 7.08 -10.63
CA VAL A 47 9.57 6.38 -10.33
C VAL A 47 9.40 6.16 -8.82
N GLY A 48 10.50 6.02 -8.07
CA GLY A 48 10.51 5.95 -6.61
C GLY A 48 10.12 4.60 -6.04
N HIS A 49 9.25 4.57 -5.03
CA HIS A 49 8.87 3.35 -4.31
C HIS A 49 7.48 2.89 -4.73
N THR A 50 7.37 1.66 -5.21
CA THR A 50 6.10 0.96 -5.41
C THR A 50 5.86 0.00 -4.25
N VAL A 51 4.74 0.13 -3.57
CA VAL A 51 4.34 -0.70 -2.44
C VAL A 51 3.14 -1.54 -2.84
N PHE A 52 3.27 -2.85 -2.66
CA PHE A 52 2.20 -3.81 -2.85
C PHE A 52 1.57 -4.11 -1.49
N LEU A 53 0.26 -3.93 -1.41
CA LEU A 53 -0.53 -4.15 -0.21
C LEU A 53 -1.51 -5.30 -0.44
N LYS A 54 -1.84 -6.01 0.63
CA LYS A 54 -2.96 -6.95 0.67
C LYS A 54 -3.84 -6.65 1.87
N ARG A 55 -5.12 -6.97 1.80
CA ARG A 55 -6.03 -6.96 2.95
C ARG A 55 -6.91 -8.20 2.87
N GLU A 56 -7.12 -8.86 4.00
CA GLU A 56 -8.08 -9.96 4.05
C GLU A 56 -9.50 -9.40 3.89
N THR A 57 -10.20 -9.83 2.84
CA THR A 57 -11.62 -9.51 2.67
C THR A 57 -12.40 -10.50 3.50
N THR A 58 -12.82 -10.09 4.70
CA THR A 58 -13.94 -10.74 5.36
C THR A 58 -15.16 -10.54 4.46
N HIS A 59 -15.57 -11.58 3.74
CA HIS A 59 -16.96 -11.72 3.33
C HIS A 59 -17.81 -11.83 4.60
N LEU A 60 -17.99 -10.72 5.33
CA LEU A 60 -19.26 -10.49 5.97
C LEU A 60 -20.22 -10.49 4.81
N ARG A 61 -20.96 -11.60 4.65
CA ARG A 61 -22.16 -11.61 3.84
C ARG A 61 -22.87 -10.30 4.12
N ALA A 62 -22.92 -9.42 3.14
CA ALA A 62 -23.88 -8.35 3.12
C ALA A 62 -25.24 -9.05 3.01
N SER A 63 -25.79 -9.40 4.17
CA SER A 63 -27.20 -9.70 4.31
C SER A 63 -27.89 -8.34 4.24
N ALA A 64 -28.31 -7.94 3.04
CA ALA A 64 -29.29 -6.90 2.81
C ALA A 64 -30.10 -7.26 1.56
#